data_AF-G0L567-F1
#
_entry.id   AF-G0L567-F1
#
_cell.length_a   1.000
_cell.length_b   1.000
_cell.length_c   1.000
_cell.angle_alpha   90.00
_cell.angle_beta   90.00
_cell.angle_gamma   90.00
#
_symmetry.space_group_name_H-M   'P 1'
#
loop_
_entity.id
_entity.type
_entity.pdbx_description
1 polymer ?
#
loop_
_entity_poly.entity_id
_entity_poly.type
_entity_poly.pdbx_seq_one_letter_code
_entity_poly.pdbx_strand_id
1 'polypeptide(L)'
;MHLLRQILPAVCCMTLFFSCSKDSDTIEDETLTSQLDPTERAAAKKLYEDYYVASKNEASDVAWSGDEPSCNAGSVPENIRTKLIMRIHYFRKAVGLNNTITENPSKSEKSQQAALMMHANGTLDHSPPESWKCFTAEGKEGAGNSLLTSTKNSVAIDSYMRDQGSDNYPVGHRRWLLWPRLQEIGIGNTSQYNALWVLGNPGTTPEDAPEFVAWPPKGYLPKNLAYQRWSFSIPKADFTQTSIKMKTLSGTNISLEIEELDDAYGDRTIVWRPDINVYDTMEDVTYKVIIENVLIDDTPQDYEYEVTLFDPDN
;
A
#
# COMPACT_ATOMS: atom_id res chain seq x y z
N MET A 1 -40.98 -93.01 -23.93
CA MET A 1 -39.97 -94.01 -23.54
C MET A 1 -38.70 -93.28 -23.12
N HIS A 2 -38.67 -92.77 -21.88
CA HIS A 2 -37.51 -92.79 -20.97
C HIS A 2 -37.97 -92.26 -19.60
N LEU A 3 -37.53 -92.97 -18.57
CA LEU A 3 -37.93 -92.86 -17.17
C LEU A 3 -37.02 -91.89 -16.38
N LEU A 4 -37.54 -91.51 -15.19
CA LEU A 4 -36.88 -91.50 -13.86
C LEU A 4 -36.59 -90.14 -13.15
N ARG A 5 -37.36 -89.96 -12.06
CA ARG A 5 -37.03 -89.60 -10.64
C ARG A 5 -36.30 -88.28 -10.33
N GLN A 6 -36.96 -87.33 -9.63
CA GLN A 6 -37.16 -87.16 -8.16
C GLN A 6 -36.04 -86.37 -7.46
N ILE A 7 -36.40 -85.30 -6.71
CA ILE A 7 -36.09 -85.00 -5.28
C ILE A 7 -36.30 -83.48 -4.98
N LEU A 8 -37.06 -83.16 -3.90
CA LEU A 8 -37.28 -81.86 -3.21
C LEU A 8 -36.08 -81.51 -2.27
N PRO A 9 -35.91 -80.33 -1.60
CA PRO A 9 -36.94 -79.45 -1.00
C PRO A 9 -36.65 -77.92 -0.95
N ALA A 10 -37.61 -77.23 -0.30
CA ALA A 10 -37.83 -75.82 0.03
C ALA A 10 -36.66 -74.93 0.53
N VAL A 11 -36.75 -73.62 0.24
CA VAL A 11 -36.21 -72.55 1.10
C VAL A 11 -37.20 -71.36 1.19
N CYS A 12 -37.25 -70.83 2.40
CA CYS A 12 -38.17 -69.90 3.04
C CYS A 12 -38.23 -68.49 2.43
N CYS A 13 -39.39 -67.85 2.56
CA CYS A 13 -39.67 -66.46 2.21
C CYS A 13 -39.80 -65.65 3.52
N MET A 14 -39.00 -64.61 3.71
CA MET A 14 -39.24 -63.55 4.72
C MET A 14 -38.40 -62.32 4.38
N THR A 15 -39.03 -61.22 3.97
CA THR A 15 -38.41 -59.89 3.89
C THR A 15 -39.06 -58.98 4.94
N LEU A 16 -38.20 -58.38 5.77
CA LEU A 16 -38.51 -57.52 6.91
C LEU A 16 -38.62 -56.05 6.47
N PHE A 17 -39.53 -55.32 7.11
CA PHE A 17 -39.69 -53.86 7.04
C PHE A 17 -38.68 -53.14 7.95
N PHE A 18 -38.12 -52.02 7.49
CA PHE A 18 -37.54 -50.93 8.30
C PHE A 18 -37.99 -49.60 7.66
N SER A 19 -38.96 -48.88 8.25
CA SER A 19 -38.82 -47.85 9.30
C SER A 19 -37.93 -46.66 8.89
N CYS A 20 -38.56 -45.57 8.42
CA CYS A 20 -37.93 -44.26 8.25
C CYS A 20 -38.21 -43.40 9.49
N SER A 21 -37.16 -43.01 10.21
CA SER A 21 -37.20 -41.96 11.23
C SER A 21 -36.92 -40.60 10.60
N LYS A 22 -37.62 -39.58 11.08
CA LYS A 22 -37.37 -38.15 10.84
C LYS A 22 -35.96 -37.79 11.28
N ASP A 23 -35.30 -36.94 10.50
CA ASP A 23 -34.32 -35.98 11.02
C ASP A 23 -34.73 -34.58 10.57
N SER A 24 -34.74 -33.68 11.55
CA SER A 24 -34.98 -32.25 11.41
C SER A 24 -33.69 -31.59 10.96
N ASP A 25 -33.72 -30.91 9.81
CA ASP A 25 -32.61 -30.10 9.35
C ASP A 25 -32.43 -28.90 10.30
N THR A 26 -31.43 -29.01 11.17
CA THR A 26 -30.80 -27.88 11.84
C THR A 26 -30.04 -27.08 10.79
N ILE A 27 -30.49 -25.86 10.52
CA ILE A 27 -29.72 -24.85 9.83
C ILE A 27 -28.56 -24.51 10.77
N GLU A 28 -27.39 -25.08 10.50
CA GLU A 28 -26.14 -24.62 11.11
C GLU A 28 -25.87 -23.20 10.61
N ASP A 29 -25.89 -22.30 11.57
CA ASP A 29 -25.33 -20.96 11.54
C ASP A 29 -23.90 -21.05 10.98
N GLU A 30 -23.71 -20.70 9.70
CA GLU A 30 -22.40 -20.36 9.12
C GLU A 30 -21.89 -19.16 9.90
N THR A 31 -21.28 -19.46 11.04
CA THR A 31 -20.52 -18.53 11.84
C THR A 31 -19.45 -17.94 10.94
N LEU A 32 -19.63 -16.65 10.68
CA LEU A 32 -18.78 -15.72 9.95
C LEU A 32 -17.37 -15.72 10.55
N THR A 33 -16.61 -16.77 10.30
CA THR A 33 -15.19 -16.85 10.54
C THR A 33 -14.52 -16.48 9.23
N SER A 34 -14.37 -15.17 8.99
CA SER A 34 -13.24 -14.71 8.18
C SER A 34 -11.99 -15.17 8.93
N GLN A 35 -11.57 -16.41 8.67
CA GLN A 35 -10.40 -16.98 9.28
C GLN A 35 -9.23 -16.07 8.94
N LEU A 36 -8.62 -15.49 9.96
CA LEU A 36 -7.29 -14.93 9.85
C LEU A 36 -6.41 -16.02 9.20
N ASP A 37 -6.02 -15.85 7.93
CA ASP A 37 -5.13 -16.82 7.26
C ASP A 37 -3.72 -16.66 7.84
N PRO A 38 -3.24 -17.64 8.63
CA PRO A 38 -1.91 -17.54 9.24
C PRO A 38 -0.80 -17.46 8.19
N THR A 39 -1.04 -17.96 6.98
CA THR A 39 -0.10 -17.92 5.86
C THR A 39 0.03 -16.50 5.31
N GLU A 40 -1.08 -15.80 5.10
CA GLU A 40 -1.09 -14.41 4.63
C GLU A 40 -0.50 -13.46 5.68
N ARG A 41 -0.84 -13.65 6.96
CA ARG A 41 -0.22 -12.89 8.07
C ARG A 41 1.29 -13.11 8.09
N ALA A 42 1.74 -14.35 8.01
CA ALA A 42 3.17 -14.69 8.01
C ALA A 42 3.89 -14.10 6.78
N ALA A 43 3.25 -14.11 5.60
CA ALA A 43 3.79 -13.50 4.40
C ALA A 43 3.93 -11.98 4.53
N ALA A 44 2.93 -11.29 5.08
CA ALA A 44 2.99 -9.86 5.33
C ALA A 44 4.05 -9.48 6.37
N LYS A 45 4.18 -10.25 7.46
CA LYS A 45 5.26 -10.08 8.45
C LYS A 45 6.63 -10.30 7.82
N LYS A 46 6.79 -11.34 7.00
CA LYS A 46 8.04 -11.60 6.27
C LYS A 46 8.39 -10.45 5.31
N LEU A 47 7.41 -9.93 4.57
CA LEU A 47 7.62 -8.77 3.70
C LEU A 47 8.08 -7.54 4.49
N TYR A 48 7.48 -7.29 5.65
CA TYR A 48 7.89 -6.22 6.56
C TYR A 48 9.32 -6.40 7.07
N GLU A 49 9.70 -7.61 7.50
CA GLU A 49 11.07 -7.89 7.96
C GLU A 49 12.10 -7.76 6.83
N ASP A 50 11.84 -8.41 5.69
CA ASP A 50 12.77 -8.49 4.56
C ASP A 50 13.03 -7.14 3.88
N TYR A 51 12.05 -6.22 3.86
CA TYR A 51 12.16 -4.95 3.16
C TYR A 51 12.09 -3.74 4.08
N TYR A 52 11.06 -3.63 4.93
CA TYR A 52 10.89 -2.45 5.77
C TYR A 52 11.94 -2.41 6.89
N VAL A 53 12.06 -3.47 7.69
CA VAL A 53 13.05 -3.52 8.78
C VAL A 53 14.46 -3.51 8.23
N ALA A 54 14.76 -4.31 7.21
CA ALA A 54 16.08 -4.37 6.58
C ALA A 54 16.54 -3.03 5.97
N SER A 55 15.62 -2.11 5.63
CA SER A 55 15.96 -0.81 5.03
C SER A 55 16.18 0.30 6.06
N LYS A 56 16.12 -0.01 7.36
CA LYS A 56 16.44 0.96 8.41
C LYS A 56 17.88 1.44 8.27
N ASN A 57 18.07 2.74 8.47
CA ASN A 57 19.39 3.36 8.51
C ASN A 57 19.92 3.39 9.95
N GLU A 58 21.23 3.19 10.06
CA GLU A 58 21.94 3.25 11.34
C GLU A 58 22.48 4.66 11.60
N ALA A 59 22.77 5.00 12.86
CA ALA A 59 23.34 6.30 13.19
C ALA A 59 24.73 6.54 12.55
N SER A 60 25.47 5.46 12.25
CA SER A 60 26.77 5.50 11.58
C SER A 60 26.68 5.63 10.05
N ASP A 61 25.48 5.52 9.46
CA ASP A 61 25.30 5.65 8.02
C ASP A 61 25.54 7.12 7.59
N VAL A 62 26.52 7.33 6.71
CA VAL A 62 26.77 8.65 6.10
C VAL A 62 25.69 8.91 5.06
N ALA A 63 24.84 9.93 5.30
CA ALA A 63 23.66 10.20 4.47
C ALA A 63 23.98 10.75 3.07
N TRP A 64 25.09 11.48 2.94
CA TRP A 64 25.53 12.17 1.73
C TRP A 64 26.99 12.60 1.84
N SER A 65 27.66 12.84 0.71
CA SER A 65 29.07 13.28 0.65
C SER A 65 29.25 14.78 0.42
N GLY A 66 28.15 15.54 0.34
CA GLY A 66 28.17 16.97 0.07
C GLY A 66 28.44 17.83 1.30
N ASP A 67 28.47 19.14 1.07
CA ASP A 67 28.75 20.17 2.06
C ASP A 67 27.91 21.41 1.78
N GLU A 68 27.04 21.75 2.72
CA GLU A 68 26.11 22.88 2.61
C GLU A 68 26.83 24.25 2.61
N PRO A 69 27.82 24.52 3.49
CA PRO A 69 28.54 25.79 3.50
C PRO A 69 29.20 26.15 2.17
N SER A 70 29.80 25.19 1.47
CA SER A 70 30.43 25.39 0.16
C SER A 70 29.51 25.18 -1.05
N CYS A 71 28.22 24.89 -0.81
CA CYS A 71 27.26 24.52 -1.85
C CYS A 71 27.70 23.33 -2.73
N ASN A 72 28.45 22.41 -2.14
CA ASN A 72 28.81 21.17 -2.81
C ASN A 72 27.69 20.14 -2.62
N ALA A 73 26.97 19.81 -3.70
CA ALA A 73 25.87 18.85 -3.64
C ALA A 73 26.34 17.44 -3.25
N GLY A 74 27.58 17.09 -3.58
CA GLY A 74 28.11 15.74 -3.40
C GLY A 74 27.23 14.68 -4.07
N SER A 75 27.13 13.53 -3.43
CA SER A 75 26.36 12.38 -3.88
C SER A 75 25.73 11.62 -2.72
N VAL A 76 24.69 10.84 -3.01
CA VAL A 76 24.09 9.90 -2.06
C VAL A 76 24.86 8.57 -2.11
N PRO A 77 25.44 8.10 -0.98
CA PRO A 77 26.14 6.82 -0.94
C PRO A 77 25.25 5.64 -1.35
N GLU A 78 25.86 4.62 -1.96
CA GLU A 78 25.15 3.45 -2.49
C GLU A 78 24.30 2.73 -1.43
N ASN A 79 24.82 2.54 -0.21
CA ASN A 79 24.06 1.93 0.89
C ASN A 79 22.78 2.70 1.25
N ILE A 80 22.80 4.04 1.15
CA ILE A 80 21.61 4.87 1.40
C ILE A 80 20.60 4.73 0.27
N ARG A 81 21.06 4.78 -0.99
CA ARG A 81 20.20 4.61 -2.17
C ARG A 81 19.51 3.25 -2.18
N THR A 82 20.26 2.18 -1.91
CA THR A 82 19.71 0.82 -1.80
C THR A 82 18.64 0.71 -0.72
N LYS A 83 18.86 1.30 0.47
CA LYS A 83 17.87 1.31 1.55
C LYS A 83 16.60 2.12 1.19
N LEU A 84 16.75 3.27 0.53
CA LEU A 84 15.61 4.05 0.01
C LEU A 84 14.78 3.25 -0.99
N ILE A 85 15.42 2.65 -1.99
CA ILE A 85 14.77 1.82 -3.01
C ILE A 85 14.08 0.61 -2.37
N MET A 86 14.75 -0.06 -1.43
CA MET A 86 14.17 -1.20 -0.72
C MET A 86 12.95 -0.80 0.12
N ARG A 87 12.95 0.39 0.73
CA ARG A 87 11.79 0.92 1.44
C ARG A 87 10.63 1.24 0.49
N ILE A 88 10.89 1.82 -0.69
CA ILE A 88 9.87 2.01 -1.74
C ILE A 88 9.29 0.65 -2.14
N HIS A 89 10.14 -0.36 -2.35
CA HIS A 89 9.69 -1.69 -2.73
C HIS A 89 8.85 -2.38 -1.65
N TYR A 90 9.08 -2.14 -0.36
CA TYR A 90 8.16 -2.61 0.68
C TYR A 90 6.74 -2.13 0.42
N PHE A 91 6.56 -0.80 0.29
CA PHE A 91 5.23 -0.20 0.12
C PHE A 91 4.57 -0.65 -1.18
N ARG A 92 5.34 -0.72 -2.29
CA ARG A 92 4.83 -1.21 -3.58
C ARG A 92 4.42 -2.67 -3.53
N LYS A 93 5.24 -3.55 -2.94
CA LYS A 93 4.92 -4.99 -2.81
C LYS A 93 3.73 -5.24 -1.88
N ALA A 94 3.60 -4.44 -0.82
CA ALA A 94 2.47 -4.56 0.10
C ALA A 94 1.12 -4.29 -0.57
N VAL A 95 1.09 -3.48 -1.64
CA VAL A 95 -0.12 -3.24 -2.45
C VAL A 95 -0.19 -4.12 -3.70
N GLY A 96 0.69 -5.12 -3.85
CA GLY A 96 0.70 -6.03 -5.00
C GLY A 96 1.47 -5.53 -6.23
N LEU A 97 2.18 -4.40 -6.14
CA LEU A 97 3.02 -3.90 -7.25
C LEU A 97 4.42 -4.52 -7.19
N ASN A 98 4.71 -5.42 -8.14
CA ASN A 98 5.97 -6.16 -8.21
C ASN A 98 6.98 -5.59 -9.21
N ASN A 99 6.62 -4.56 -9.97
CA ASN A 99 7.49 -4.00 -10.98
C ASN A 99 8.77 -3.41 -10.37
N THR A 100 9.86 -3.57 -11.11
CA THR A 100 11.15 -2.96 -10.78
C THR A 100 11.07 -1.45 -10.99
N ILE A 101 11.70 -0.70 -10.07
CA ILE A 101 11.92 0.74 -10.21
C ILE A 101 13.41 0.95 -10.46
N THR A 102 13.74 1.65 -11.53
CA THR A 102 15.13 1.94 -11.92
C THR A 102 15.54 3.33 -11.45
N GLU A 103 16.71 3.44 -10.83
CA GLU A 103 17.31 4.74 -10.55
C GLU A 103 17.92 5.32 -11.83
N ASN A 104 17.59 6.56 -12.14
CA ASN A 104 18.19 7.33 -13.22
C ASN A 104 19.29 8.25 -12.66
N PRO A 105 20.56 8.06 -13.03
CA PRO A 105 21.67 8.84 -12.47
C PRO A 105 21.57 10.35 -12.73
N SER A 106 21.11 10.77 -13.92
CA SER A 106 20.94 12.20 -14.22
C SER A 106 19.84 12.83 -13.38
N LYS A 107 18.72 12.12 -13.16
CA LYS A 107 17.68 12.60 -12.24
C LYS A 107 18.17 12.62 -10.80
N SER A 108 18.96 11.64 -10.37
CA SER A 108 19.58 11.64 -9.04
C SER A 108 20.50 12.84 -8.84
N GLU A 109 21.31 13.21 -9.83
CA GLU A 109 22.17 14.41 -9.74
C GLU A 109 21.35 15.70 -9.54
N LYS A 110 20.28 15.89 -10.32
CA LYS A 110 19.36 17.03 -10.15
C LYS A 110 18.64 17.00 -8.80
N SER A 111 18.17 15.83 -8.39
CA SER A 111 17.50 15.63 -7.10
C SER A 111 18.44 15.92 -5.93
N GLN A 112 19.73 15.57 -6.05
CA GLN A 112 20.73 15.86 -5.03
C GLN A 112 20.96 17.37 -4.87
N GLN A 113 21.02 18.11 -5.98
CA GLN A 113 21.08 19.56 -5.96
C GLN A 113 19.81 20.17 -5.35
N ALA A 114 18.63 19.63 -5.66
CA ALA A 114 17.38 20.02 -5.01
C ALA A 114 17.48 19.79 -3.49
N ALA A 115 17.81 18.58 -3.03
CA ALA A 115 17.92 18.28 -1.60
C ALA A 115 18.92 19.22 -0.88
N LEU A 116 20.03 19.61 -1.52
CA LEU A 116 20.95 20.62 -1.00
C LEU A 116 20.31 22.02 -0.92
N MET A 117 19.57 22.45 -1.94
CA MET A 117 18.86 23.74 -1.92
C MET A 117 17.87 23.84 -0.75
N MET A 118 17.08 22.80 -0.52
CA MET A 118 16.14 22.74 0.62
C MET A 118 16.90 22.75 1.95
N HIS A 119 18.01 22.01 2.03
CA HIS A 119 18.87 21.97 3.21
C HIS A 119 19.49 23.33 3.53
N ALA A 120 20.03 24.03 2.53
CA ALA A 120 20.69 25.32 2.70
C ALA A 120 19.73 26.44 3.12
N ASN A 121 18.43 26.30 2.81
CA ASN A 121 17.42 27.32 3.09
C ASN A 121 16.43 26.91 4.20
N GLY A 122 16.49 25.67 4.69
CA GLY A 122 15.64 25.19 5.78
C GLY A 122 14.16 25.10 5.44
N THR A 123 13.81 24.94 4.15
CA THR A 123 12.41 24.96 3.68
C THR A 123 12.22 24.07 2.45
N LEU A 124 11.01 23.55 2.26
CA LEU A 124 10.59 22.83 1.05
C LEU A 124 9.91 23.80 0.08
N ASP A 125 10.21 23.67 -1.21
CA ASP A 125 9.55 24.44 -2.28
C ASP A 125 9.72 23.69 -3.60
N HIS A 126 8.63 23.41 -4.33
CA HIS A 126 8.71 22.81 -5.66
C HIS A 126 9.10 23.81 -6.76
N SER A 127 9.10 25.11 -6.46
CA SER A 127 9.48 26.20 -7.38
C SER A 127 10.47 27.17 -6.72
N PRO A 128 11.63 26.68 -6.25
CA PRO A 128 12.54 27.49 -5.47
C PRO A 128 13.00 28.73 -6.26
N PRO A 129 12.98 29.92 -5.64
CA PRO A 129 13.40 31.17 -6.28
C PRO A 129 14.92 31.21 -6.43
N GLU A 130 15.40 31.96 -7.44
CA GLU A 130 16.82 32.13 -7.74
C GLU A 130 17.62 32.80 -6.59
N SER A 131 16.93 33.42 -5.64
CA SER A 131 17.54 34.05 -4.46
C SER A 131 17.96 33.08 -3.37
N TRP A 132 17.62 31.79 -3.48
CA TRP A 132 17.99 30.79 -2.49
C TRP A 132 19.50 30.54 -2.42
N LYS A 133 19.99 30.23 -1.22
CA LYS A 133 21.36 29.74 -1.04
C LYS A 133 21.54 28.43 -1.80
N CYS A 134 22.70 28.25 -2.42
CA CYS A 134 23.05 27.09 -3.25
C CYS A 134 22.09 26.84 -4.43
N PHE A 135 21.38 27.87 -4.90
CA PHE A 135 20.49 27.75 -6.04
C PHE A 135 21.24 27.28 -7.29
N THR A 136 20.66 26.31 -7.99
CA THR A 136 21.03 25.95 -9.36
C THR A 136 19.77 25.72 -10.19
N ALA A 137 19.85 25.94 -11.50
CA ALA A 137 18.73 25.66 -12.41
C ALA A 137 18.37 24.16 -12.42
N GLU A 138 19.38 23.29 -12.38
CA GLU A 138 19.21 21.84 -12.31
C GLU A 138 18.55 21.38 -11.00
N GLY A 139 18.91 22.00 -9.86
CA GLY A 139 18.27 21.75 -8.57
C GLY A 139 16.82 22.23 -8.53
N LYS A 140 16.51 23.37 -9.16
CA LYS A 140 15.12 23.83 -9.36
C LYS A 140 14.29 22.85 -10.18
N GLU A 141 14.85 22.33 -11.28
CA GLU A 141 14.19 21.29 -12.07
C GLU A 141 14.00 20.01 -11.26
N GLY A 142 15.02 19.60 -10.49
CA GLY A 142 14.93 18.51 -9.53
C GLY A 142 13.78 18.69 -8.54
N ALA A 143 13.67 19.86 -7.93
CA ALA A 143 12.63 20.20 -6.96
C ALA A 143 11.21 20.10 -7.54
N GLY A 144 11.01 20.65 -8.74
CA GLY A 144 9.69 20.65 -9.40
C GLY A 144 9.20 19.28 -9.86
N ASN A 145 10.10 18.29 -9.98
CA ASN A 145 9.77 16.94 -10.40
C ASN A 145 9.89 15.88 -9.29
N SER A 146 10.26 16.32 -8.08
CA SER A 146 10.48 15.45 -6.93
C SER A 146 9.37 15.54 -5.92
N LEU A 147 9.17 14.45 -5.18
CA LEU A 147 8.63 14.49 -3.83
C LEU A 147 9.66 15.16 -2.92
N LEU A 148 9.23 16.00 -1.97
CA LEU A 148 10.13 16.76 -1.10
C LEU A 148 9.76 16.56 0.37
N THR A 149 10.75 16.30 1.22
CA THR A 149 10.52 16.22 2.67
C THR A 149 11.71 16.70 3.48
N SER A 150 11.45 17.26 4.65
CA SER A 150 12.43 17.67 5.67
C SER A 150 12.79 16.51 6.59
N THR A 151 13.05 15.34 5.98
CA THR A 151 13.67 14.18 6.62
C THR A 151 14.63 13.54 5.62
N LYS A 152 15.28 12.44 6.01
CA LYS A 152 16.37 11.82 5.25
C LYS A 152 16.27 10.30 5.20
N ASN A 153 17.06 9.71 4.33
CA ASN A 153 17.25 8.27 4.22
C ASN A 153 15.90 7.51 4.10
N SER A 154 15.84 6.22 4.47
CA SER A 154 14.62 5.41 4.26
C SER A 154 13.36 5.97 4.92
N VAL A 155 13.48 6.68 6.05
CA VAL A 155 12.32 7.31 6.72
C VAL A 155 11.72 8.48 5.92
N ALA A 156 12.40 8.99 4.89
CA ALA A 156 11.80 9.90 3.92
C ALA A 156 10.66 9.24 3.14
N ILE A 157 10.78 7.95 2.82
CA ILE A 157 9.71 7.21 2.16
C ILE A 157 8.51 7.05 3.09
N ASP A 158 8.74 6.85 4.39
CA ASP A 158 7.67 6.81 5.39
C ASP A 158 6.94 8.16 5.46
N SER A 159 7.69 9.28 5.41
CA SER A 159 7.12 10.63 5.37
C SER A 159 6.22 10.82 4.15
N TYR A 160 6.69 10.42 2.96
CA TYR A 160 5.91 10.49 1.72
C TYR A 160 4.66 9.61 1.80
N MET A 161 4.78 8.38 2.28
CA MET A 161 3.64 7.47 2.41
C MET A 161 2.63 7.94 3.46
N ARG A 162 3.08 8.56 4.55
CA ARG A 162 2.21 9.10 5.59
C ARG A 162 1.44 10.31 5.11
N ASP A 163 2.05 11.14 4.26
CA ASP A 163 1.44 12.36 3.72
C ASP A 163 0.86 13.24 4.84
N GLN A 164 1.63 13.46 5.92
CA GLN A 164 1.16 14.25 7.06
C GLN A 164 1.10 15.75 6.70
N GLY A 165 0.09 16.46 7.21
CA GLY A 165 -0.10 17.90 6.99
C GLY A 165 -1.46 18.21 6.38
N SER A 166 -1.97 19.43 6.59
CA SER A 166 -3.26 19.87 6.05
C SER A 166 -3.29 19.83 4.52
N ASP A 167 -2.21 20.30 3.90
CA ASP A 167 -2.11 20.48 2.46
C ASP A 167 -1.83 19.16 1.71
N ASN A 168 -1.58 18.08 2.47
CA ASN A 168 -1.36 16.73 1.95
C ASN A 168 -2.63 15.87 1.99
N TYR A 169 -3.82 16.48 2.08
CA TYR A 169 -5.11 15.78 1.99
C TYR A 169 -5.26 14.91 0.72
N PRO A 170 -4.68 15.25 -0.45
CA PRO A 170 -4.74 14.39 -1.64
C PRO A 170 -3.87 13.14 -1.58
N VAL A 171 -3.02 13.00 -0.56
CA VAL A 171 -1.93 12.01 -0.46
C VAL A 171 -1.06 11.92 -1.73
N GLY A 172 -0.70 13.09 -2.28
CA GLY A 172 -0.02 13.20 -3.56
C GLY A 172 1.32 12.47 -3.63
N HIS A 173 2.10 12.47 -2.54
CA HIS A 173 3.38 11.77 -2.48
C HIS A 173 3.18 10.25 -2.55
N ARG A 174 2.25 9.71 -1.74
CA ARG A 174 1.85 8.30 -1.77
C ARG A 174 1.34 7.90 -3.14
N ARG A 175 0.49 8.72 -3.78
CA ARG A 175 -0.08 8.43 -5.11
C ARG A 175 1.00 8.24 -6.15
N TRP A 176 2.03 9.08 -6.16
CA TRP A 176 3.18 8.89 -7.06
C TRP A 176 3.98 7.63 -6.72
N LEU A 177 4.27 7.39 -5.44
CA LEU A 177 5.05 6.21 -5.00
C LEU A 177 4.36 4.88 -5.28
N LEU A 178 3.03 4.85 -5.21
CA LEU A 178 2.21 3.67 -5.46
C LEU A 178 1.60 3.64 -6.86
N TRP A 179 2.00 4.56 -7.74
CA TRP A 179 1.50 4.57 -9.10
C TRP A 179 2.00 3.33 -9.87
N PRO A 180 1.12 2.51 -10.48
CA PRO A 180 1.55 1.32 -11.22
C PRO A 180 2.53 1.65 -12.36
N ARG A 181 2.41 2.84 -12.95
CA ARG A 181 3.25 3.30 -14.07
C ARG A 181 4.55 3.98 -13.64
N LEU A 182 4.82 4.13 -12.35
CA LEU A 182 6.14 4.56 -11.89
C LEU A 182 7.16 3.46 -12.23
N GLN A 183 8.18 3.79 -13.03
CA GLN A 183 9.25 2.86 -13.42
C GLN A 183 10.66 3.44 -13.20
N GLU A 184 10.78 4.75 -13.08
CA GLU A 184 12.06 5.43 -12.99
C GLU A 184 12.01 6.52 -11.90
N ILE A 185 13.07 6.61 -11.09
CA ILE A 185 13.22 7.62 -10.04
C ILE A 185 14.59 8.29 -10.08
N GLY A 186 14.72 9.44 -9.41
CA GLY A 186 16.00 10.07 -9.07
C GLY A 186 16.07 10.32 -7.58
N ILE A 187 17.23 10.12 -6.97
CA ILE A 187 17.41 10.17 -5.51
C ILE A 187 18.35 11.31 -5.13
N GLY A 188 17.84 12.25 -4.35
CA GLY A 188 18.58 13.28 -3.63
C GLY A 188 18.37 13.16 -2.13
N ASN A 189 19.44 13.29 -1.36
CA ASN A 189 19.41 13.12 0.08
C ASN A 189 20.52 13.96 0.73
N THR A 190 20.20 14.58 1.86
CA THR A 190 21.18 15.24 2.74
C THR A 190 21.05 14.71 4.16
N SER A 191 21.68 15.38 5.12
CA SER A 191 21.52 15.05 6.54
C SER A 191 20.16 15.45 7.12
N GLN A 192 19.33 16.20 6.39
CA GLN A 192 18.02 16.70 6.86
C GLN A 192 16.90 16.69 5.82
N TYR A 193 17.21 16.63 4.52
CA TYR A 193 16.23 16.75 3.44
C TYR A 193 16.37 15.64 2.41
N ASN A 194 15.27 15.29 1.79
CA ASN A 194 15.21 14.32 0.70
C ASN A 194 14.40 14.91 -0.46
N ALA A 195 14.86 14.62 -1.67
CA ALA A 195 14.16 14.90 -2.92
C ALA A 195 14.12 13.61 -3.73
N LEU A 196 12.93 13.13 -4.08
CA LEU A 196 12.74 11.90 -4.84
C LEU A 196 12.02 12.21 -6.15
N TRP A 197 12.75 12.28 -7.26
CA TRP A 197 12.18 12.52 -8.58
C TRP A 197 11.24 11.39 -8.97
N VAL A 198 9.99 11.72 -9.32
CA VAL A 198 8.95 10.74 -9.72
C VAL A 198 8.23 11.12 -11.01
N LEU A 199 8.40 12.35 -11.52
CA LEU A 199 7.65 12.84 -12.69
C LEU A 199 8.34 12.59 -14.04
N GLY A 200 7.55 12.69 -15.12
CA GLY A 200 8.06 12.89 -16.48
C GLY A 200 8.37 11.65 -17.32
N ASN A 201 8.40 10.43 -16.76
CA ASN A 201 8.65 9.20 -17.52
C ASN A 201 7.69 8.06 -17.11
N PRO A 202 6.40 8.15 -17.45
CA PRO A 202 5.45 7.13 -17.08
C PRO A 202 5.65 5.87 -17.92
N GLY A 203 5.81 4.74 -17.24
CA GLY A 203 5.89 3.43 -17.83
C GLY A 203 4.57 2.90 -18.37
N THR A 204 4.62 1.66 -18.84
CA THR A 204 3.44 0.81 -19.03
C THR A 204 2.96 0.28 -17.69
N THR A 205 1.64 0.15 -17.53
CA THR A 205 1.07 -0.56 -16.38
C THR A 205 1.51 -2.03 -16.44
N PRO A 206 2.06 -2.60 -15.35
CA PRO A 206 2.41 -4.02 -15.30
C PRO A 206 1.19 -4.91 -15.55
N GLU A 207 1.39 -6.05 -16.22
CA GLU A 207 0.30 -7.02 -16.47
C GLU A 207 -0.25 -7.63 -15.17
N ASP A 208 0.59 -7.73 -14.15
CA ASP A 208 0.25 -8.22 -12.81
C ASP A 208 -0.14 -7.10 -11.83
N ALA A 209 -0.39 -5.87 -12.33
CA ALA A 209 -0.88 -4.79 -11.48
C ALA A 209 -2.23 -5.18 -10.84
N PRO A 210 -2.44 -4.84 -9.55
CA PRO A 210 -3.71 -5.11 -8.90
C PRO A 210 -4.83 -4.30 -9.57
N GLU A 211 -6.07 -4.80 -9.46
CA GLU A 211 -7.27 -4.13 -9.98
C GLU A 211 -7.41 -2.70 -9.44
N PHE A 212 -7.07 -2.52 -8.15
CA PHE A 212 -7.00 -1.23 -7.48
C PHE A 212 -5.79 -1.19 -6.56
N VAL A 213 -5.35 0.02 -6.22
CA VAL A 213 -4.27 0.25 -5.26
C VAL A 213 -4.85 0.95 -4.03
N ALA A 214 -4.81 0.27 -2.89
CA ALA A 214 -5.26 0.81 -1.62
C ALA A 214 -4.12 0.92 -0.60
N TRP A 215 -4.16 1.94 0.24
CA TRP A 215 -3.35 2.01 1.45
C TRP A 215 -4.22 2.38 2.64
N PRO A 216 -4.30 1.55 3.70
CA PRO A 216 -3.75 0.20 3.84
C PRO A 216 -4.15 -0.77 2.71
N PRO A 217 -3.30 -1.77 2.38
CA PRO A 217 -3.62 -2.77 1.37
C PRO A 217 -4.68 -3.75 1.87
N LYS A 218 -5.33 -4.45 0.92
CA LYS A 218 -6.11 -5.66 1.23
C LYS A 218 -5.21 -6.70 1.91
N GLY A 219 -5.74 -7.37 2.95
CA GLY A 219 -5.01 -8.37 3.73
C GLY A 219 -4.32 -7.74 4.95
N TYR A 220 -3.09 -8.14 5.22
CA TYR A 220 -2.41 -7.81 6.48
C TYR A 220 -1.45 -6.62 6.37
N LEU A 221 -1.50 -5.71 7.35
CA LEU A 221 -0.57 -4.58 7.46
C LEU A 221 -0.07 -4.42 8.92
N PRO A 222 1.24 -4.20 9.14
CA PRO A 222 1.73 -3.77 10.44
C PRO A 222 1.02 -2.50 10.93
N LYS A 223 0.40 -2.53 12.11
CA LYS A 223 -0.45 -1.45 12.64
C LYS A 223 0.26 -0.10 12.72
N ASN A 224 1.58 -0.10 12.91
CA ASN A 224 2.42 1.11 12.93
C ASN A 224 2.54 1.82 11.57
N LEU A 225 2.12 1.19 10.48
CA LEU A 225 2.11 1.74 9.12
C LEU A 225 0.70 2.09 8.62
N ALA A 226 -0.32 1.83 9.43
CA ALA A 226 -1.68 2.30 9.20
C ALA A 226 -1.75 3.79 9.54
N TYR A 227 -1.41 4.64 8.57
CA TYR A 227 -1.46 6.09 8.70
C TYR A 227 -2.91 6.61 8.73
N GLN A 228 -3.08 7.86 9.20
CA GLN A 228 -4.39 8.49 9.41
C GLN A 228 -5.26 8.56 8.13
N ARG A 229 -4.64 8.80 6.96
CA ARG A 229 -5.35 8.84 5.68
C ARG A 229 -5.30 7.49 5.01
N TRP A 230 -6.47 6.91 4.77
CA TRP A 230 -6.67 5.74 3.93
C TRP A 230 -7.00 6.21 2.51
N SER A 231 -6.57 5.45 1.50
CA SER A 231 -6.71 5.84 0.10
C SER A 231 -7.01 4.65 -0.78
N PHE A 232 -7.83 4.86 -1.81
CA PHE A 232 -8.18 3.88 -2.82
C PHE A 232 -8.03 4.51 -4.21
N SER A 233 -7.24 3.87 -5.07
CA SER A 233 -6.90 4.38 -6.39
C SER A 233 -7.21 3.36 -7.49
N ILE A 234 -7.77 3.84 -8.59
CA ILE A 234 -8.00 3.05 -9.79
C ILE A 234 -7.89 3.97 -11.03
N PRO A 235 -7.27 3.53 -12.13
CA PRO A 235 -7.13 4.37 -13.32
C PRO A 235 -8.50 4.84 -13.84
N LYS A 236 -8.58 6.13 -14.21
CA LYS A 236 -9.75 6.76 -14.84
C LYS A 236 -11.07 6.77 -14.02
N ALA A 237 -11.07 6.39 -12.75
CA ALA A 237 -12.28 6.50 -11.95
C ALA A 237 -12.75 7.95 -11.73
N ASP A 238 -14.06 8.09 -11.71
CA ASP A 238 -14.74 9.23 -11.12
C ASP A 238 -15.34 8.83 -9.76
N PHE A 239 -14.95 9.59 -8.73
CA PHE A 239 -15.33 9.38 -7.34
C PHE A 239 -16.36 10.40 -6.83
N THR A 240 -16.87 11.29 -7.69
CA THR A 240 -17.74 12.41 -7.29
C THR A 240 -19.06 11.97 -6.64
N GLN A 241 -19.53 10.76 -6.95
CA GLN A 241 -20.73 10.16 -6.37
C GLN A 241 -20.42 8.92 -5.52
N THR A 242 -19.16 8.66 -5.22
CA THR A 242 -18.73 7.51 -4.45
C THR A 242 -19.04 7.69 -2.98
N SER A 243 -19.44 6.61 -2.30
CA SER A 243 -19.58 6.59 -0.85
C SER A 243 -18.69 5.52 -0.23
N ILE A 244 -18.17 5.78 0.97
CA ILE A 244 -17.29 4.86 1.68
C ILE A 244 -17.92 4.51 3.01
N LYS A 245 -17.94 3.20 3.33
CA LYS A 245 -18.34 2.67 4.63
C LYS A 245 -17.23 1.78 5.17
N MET A 246 -17.02 1.86 6.48
CA MET A 246 -16.11 0.97 7.19
C MET A 246 -16.81 0.33 8.37
N LYS A 247 -16.47 -0.93 8.65
CA LYS A 247 -16.95 -1.67 9.81
C LYS A 247 -15.91 -2.64 10.33
N THR A 248 -15.96 -2.95 11.62
CA THR A 248 -15.25 -4.10 12.18
C THR A 248 -15.87 -5.41 11.66
N LEU A 249 -15.16 -6.54 11.80
CA LEU A 249 -15.74 -7.86 11.50
C LEU A 249 -16.98 -8.19 12.35
N SER A 250 -17.05 -7.67 13.58
CA SER A 250 -18.24 -7.79 14.43
C SER A 250 -19.44 -6.96 13.95
N GLY A 251 -19.28 -6.21 12.84
CA GLY A 251 -20.34 -5.39 12.24
C GLY A 251 -20.50 -4.00 12.85
N THR A 252 -19.57 -3.56 13.72
CA THR A 252 -19.61 -2.20 14.30
C THR A 252 -19.17 -1.19 13.26
N ASN A 253 -20.00 -0.18 12.98
CA ASN A 253 -19.66 0.88 12.03
C ASN A 253 -18.53 1.77 12.54
N ILE A 254 -17.67 2.20 11.63
CA ILE A 254 -16.56 3.12 11.88
C ILE A 254 -16.90 4.44 11.21
N SER A 255 -16.92 5.51 12.00
CA SER A 255 -17.07 6.88 11.49
C SER A 255 -15.85 7.23 10.65
N LEU A 256 -16.05 7.98 9.57
CA LEU A 256 -14.97 8.44 8.70
C LEU A 256 -15.30 9.81 8.10
N GLU A 257 -14.26 10.49 7.66
CA GLU A 257 -14.36 11.75 6.91
C GLU A 257 -13.66 11.59 5.57
N ILE A 258 -14.36 11.87 4.47
CA ILE A 258 -13.79 11.83 3.11
C ILE A 258 -13.12 13.19 2.84
N GLU A 259 -11.87 13.16 2.37
CA GLU A 259 -11.14 14.35 1.97
C GLU A 259 -11.65 14.88 0.63
N GLU A 260 -11.36 16.15 0.33
CA GLU A 260 -11.67 16.72 -0.99
C GLU A 260 -10.95 15.96 -2.12
N LEU A 261 -11.65 15.78 -3.25
CA LEU A 261 -11.08 15.10 -4.42
C LEU A 261 -10.05 15.98 -5.12
N ASP A 262 -8.97 15.34 -5.60
CA ASP A 262 -7.91 16.00 -6.35
C ASP A 262 -7.38 15.08 -7.46
N ASP A 263 -7.15 15.69 -8.61
CA ASP A 263 -6.95 15.03 -9.90
C ASP A 263 -5.50 15.15 -10.40
N ALA A 264 -4.62 15.84 -9.67
CA ALA A 264 -3.31 16.30 -10.14
C ALA A 264 -2.18 15.26 -10.05
N TYR A 265 -2.44 14.06 -9.55
CA TYR A 265 -1.43 13.05 -9.24
C TYR A 265 -1.80 11.67 -9.79
N GLY A 266 -0.80 10.84 -10.09
CA GLY A 266 -0.93 9.38 -10.31
C GLY A 266 -2.22 8.92 -10.98
N ASP A 267 -2.78 7.81 -10.47
CA ASP A 267 -4.13 7.41 -10.81
C ASP A 267 -5.16 8.22 -9.99
N ARG A 268 -6.43 8.14 -10.41
CA ARG A 268 -7.56 8.72 -9.69
C ARG A 268 -7.64 8.08 -8.31
N THR A 269 -7.84 8.89 -7.28
CA THR A 269 -7.83 8.43 -5.88
C THR A 269 -8.92 9.12 -5.07
N ILE A 270 -9.60 8.35 -4.22
CA ILE A 270 -10.41 8.86 -3.12
C ILE A 270 -9.67 8.61 -1.80
N VAL A 271 -9.74 9.58 -0.89
CA VAL A 271 -9.01 9.57 0.40
C VAL A 271 -9.99 9.82 1.53
N TRP A 272 -9.82 9.11 2.64
CA TRP A 272 -10.64 9.31 3.84
C TRP A 272 -9.84 9.08 5.12
N ARG A 273 -10.34 9.59 6.24
CA ARG A 273 -9.78 9.44 7.58
C ARG A 273 -10.77 8.65 8.44
N PRO A 274 -10.55 7.35 8.69
CA PRO A 274 -11.37 6.60 9.63
C PRO A 274 -11.05 6.98 11.08
N ASP A 275 -12.08 7.03 11.91
CA ASP A 275 -11.97 7.23 13.36
C ASP A 275 -11.64 5.88 14.03
N ILE A 276 -10.35 5.51 13.95
CA ILE A 276 -9.80 4.29 14.54
C ILE A 276 -8.56 4.62 15.38
N ASN A 277 -8.41 3.93 16.51
CA ASN A 277 -7.17 3.94 17.26
C ASN A 277 -6.39 2.65 17.00
N VAL A 278 -5.33 2.75 16.19
CA VAL A 278 -4.50 1.61 15.79
C VAL A 278 -3.57 1.11 16.90
N TYR A 279 -3.45 1.83 18.02
CA TYR A 279 -2.53 1.48 19.11
C TYR A 279 -3.20 0.77 20.31
N ASP A 280 -4.53 0.75 20.37
CA ASP A 280 -5.25 0.21 21.53
C ASP A 280 -5.35 -1.32 21.53
N THR A 281 -4.94 -1.99 20.45
CA THR A 281 -5.08 -3.45 20.32
C THR A 281 -3.73 -4.14 20.18
N MET A 282 -3.54 -5.17 21.00
CA MET A 282 -2.40 -6.10 20.91
C MET A 282 -2.72 -7.28 19.98
N GLU A 283 -3.99 -7.49 19.69
CA GLU A 283 -4.50 -8.51 18.77
C GLU A 283 -4.67 -7.94 17.36
N ASP A 284 -4.70 -8.85 16.40
CA ASP A 284 -5.01 -8.54 15.01
C ASP A 284 -6.46 -8.01 14.92
N VAL A 285 -6.65 -6.87 14.23
CA VAL A 285 -7.98 -6.26 14.06
C VAL A 285 -8.28 -6.08 12.59
N THR A 286 -9.41 -6.64 12.15
CA THR A 286 -9.85 -6.57 10.77
C THR A 286 -10.97 -5.56 10.58
N TYR A 287 -10.79 -4.74 9.55
CA TYR A 287 -11.71 -3.73 9.07
C TYR A 287 -12.16 -4.07 7.67
N LYS A 288 -13.48 -4.08 7.46
CA LYS A 288 -14.10 -4.24 6.15
C LYS A 288 -14.39 -2.86 5.57
N VAL A 289 -13.82 -2.58 4.40
CA VAL A 289 -14.00 -1.34 3.64
C VAL A 289 -14.94 -1.64 2.48
N ILE A 290 -15.98 -0.83 2.33
CA ILE A 290 -16.95 -0.91 1.25
C ILE A 290 -16.95 0.44 0.54
N ILE A 291 -16.70 0.44 -0.76
CA ILE A 291 -16.65 1.63 -1.60
C ILE A 291 -17.68 1.43 -2.70
N GLU A 292 -18.75 2.22 -2.65
CA GLU A 292 -19.91 2.07 -3.53
C GLU A 292 -19.93 3.18 -4.56
N ASN A 293 -20.40 2.87 -5.77
CA ASN A 293 -20.62 3.83 -6.85
C ASN A 293 -19.33 4.52 -7.32
N VAL A 294 -18.27 3.74 -7.57
CA VAL A 294 -17.09 4.19 -8.30
C VAL A 294 -17.41 4.11 -9.78
N LEU A 295 -17.35 5.24 -10.49
CA LEU A 295 -17.66 5.26 -11.92
C LEU A 295 -16.39 5.00 -12.74
N ILE A 296 -16.43 3.99 -13.60
CA ILE A 296 -15.37 3.70 -14.58
C ILE A 296 -16.01 3.69 -15.96
N ASP A 297 -15.61 4.62 -16.82
CA ASP A 297 -16.25 4.85 -18.12
C ASP A 297 -17.79 4.92 -18.00
N ASP A 298 -18.27 5.76 -17.08
CA ASP A 298 -19.69 5.98 -16.72
C ASP A 298 -20.45 4.75 -16.17
N THR A 299 -19.76 3.64 -15.90
CA THR A 299 -20.36 2.43 -15.33
C THR A 299 -20.08 2.36 -13.83
N PRO A 300 -21.11 2.29 -12.97
CA PRO A 300 -20.93 2.16 -11.53
C PRO A 300 -20.40 0.77 -11.17
N GLN A 301 -19.38 0.75 -10.32
CA GLN A 301 -18.79 -0.45 -9.74
C GLN A 301 -18.68 -0.27 -8.22
N ASP A 302 -18.86 -1.37 -7.50
CA ASP A 302 -18.69 -1.43 -6.06
C ASP A 302 -17.48 -2.28 -5.72
N TYR A 303 -16.70 -1.85 -4.73
CA TYR A 303 -15.52 -2.54 -4.25
C TYR A 303 -15.66 -2.86 -2.76
N GLU A 304 -15.15 -4.03 -2.40
CA GLU A 304 -15.12 -4.49 -1.03
C GLU A 304 -13.80 -5.19 -0.74
N TYR A 305 -13.14 -4.81 0.35
CA TYR A 305 -11.92 -5.49 0.79
C TYR A 305 -11.75 -5.39 2.31
N GLU A 306 -10.94 -6.30 2.85
CA GLU A 306 -10.63 -6.37 4.27
C GLU A 306 -9.17 -5.96 4.52
N VAL A 307 -8.96 -5.21 5.60
CA VAL A 307 -7.65 -4.79 6.10
C VAL A 307 -7.51 -5.32 7.52
N THR A 308 -6.54 -6.18 7.75
CA THR A 308 -6.17 -6.70 9.05
C THR A 308 -4.90 -6.02 9.55
N LEU A 309 -5.04 -5.21 10.60
CA LEU A 309 -3.91 -4.59 11.27
C LEU A 309 -3.35 -5.56 12.31
N PHE A 310 -2.06 -5.84 12.25
CA PHE A 310 -1.37 -6.72 13.21
C PHE A 310 -0.20 -6.03 13.89
N ASP A 311 0.16 -6.51 15.07
CA ASP A 311 1.40 -6.09 15.74
C ASP A 311 2.60 -6.83 15.13
N PRO A 312 3.54 -6.13 14.46
CA PRO A 312 4.68 -6.79 13.82
C PRO A 312 5.67 -7.42 14.81
N ASP A 313 5.60 -7.06 16.09
CA ASP A 313 6.48 -7.61 17.12
C ASP A 313 5.91 -8.89 17.78
N ASN A 314 4.66 -9.27 17.43
CA ASN A 314 3.97 -10.49 17.90
C ASN A 314 3.85 -11.59 16.83
#